data_AF-A0A2I0QJ76-F1
#
_entry.id   AF-A0A2I0QJ76-F1
#
_cell.length_a   1.000
_cell.length_b   1.000
_cell.length_c   1.000
_cell.angle_alpha   90.00
_cell.angle_beta   90.00
_cell.angle_gamma   90.00
#
_symmetry.space_group_name_H-M   'P 1'
#
loop_
_entity.id
_entity.type
_entity.pdbx_description
1 polymer ?
#
loop_
_entity_poly.entity_id
_entity_poly.type
_entity_poly.pdbx_seq_one_letter_code
_entity_poly.pdbx_strand_id
1 'polypeptide(L)'
;MDVINYEIGKNLKDVILSYNKHISDLEKNSHDGNELVERIKGRLGKFTEITKTYILEYPYVEKEWRELYALHYSKTVYFSTPFAFRIHLISEDINNINEIDSGSYQGYFTLRPLLLPSQCVISKIVLKPNKDFYEIKEGEELYMVTGEYNIHIGNKHLKIETFPFFSQDGAVTRCAHADLYMISELMHIKHNMNPPTIEKIISRAPPSMYGRKIPSVKELTIQDMAISLLENGYFVRVIGNGDIKNVLKYIDTYIESGIPCIIAFKNHVIVVCGHTLKNGVVDNYIIFDDSGYHIKETFGKGEKYSVKIEKEKLGKKLREEDKSVFLFSIEFERVYFPGESINKMVSDNLYLFNWADIPGNNSKRFIDYLIKNLKIDWVGNAEIKKSNDGKTITVIKDENSLELKLDEKEYEVILKTSSGKTNKYIVKKENDEINIYKNLKYHRILLVDSRYMKEKLYEAGVDINSVFLPHYVWYIEFYGEQRGDIENLAGSVIVDASSHPVKGRIIKNNLKPNKVVSILTRI
;
A
#
# COMPACT_ATOMS: atom_id res chain seq x y z
N MET A 1 32.92 -25.67 -11.66
CA MET A 1 31.51 -25.27 -11.84
C MET A 1 30.72 -26.19 -10.94
N ASP A 2 30.25 -25.68 -9.81
CA ASP A 2 29.42 -26.48 -8.91
C ASP A 2 28.12 -26.78 -9.63
N VAL A 3 27.80 -28.07 -9.80
CA VAL A 3 26.56 -28.52 -10.42
C VAL A 3 25.41 -28.11 -9.52
N ILE A 4 24.40 -27.43 -10.06
CA ILE A 4 23.18 -27.09 -9.31
C ILE A 4 22.52 -28.41 -8.91
N ASN A 5 22.37 -28.62 -7.61
CA ASN A 5 21.71 -29.79 -7.06
C ASN A 5 20.30 -29.44 -6.61
N TYR A 6 19.42 -30.40 -6.83
CA TYR A 6 18.03 -30.34 -6.44
C TYR A 6 17.70 -31.51 -5.53
N GLU A 7 17.07 -31.22 -4.40
CA GLU A 7 16.58 -32.24 -3.48
C GLU A 7 15.08 -32.04 -3.25
N ILE A 8 14.31 -33.11 -3.43
CA ILE A 8 12.86 -33.11 -3.28
C ILE A 8 12.51 -33.73 -1.94
N GLY A 9 11.85 -32.95 -1.08
CA GLY A 9 11.31 -33.41 0.21
C GLY A 9 9.79 -33.31 0.25
N LYS A 10 9.14 -34.26 0.93
CA LYS A 10 7.68 -34.27 1.11
C LYS A 10 7.24 -33.51 2.37
N ASN A 11 8.18 -33.10 3.19
CA ASN A 11 7.92 -32.24 4.34
C ASN A 11 9.08 -31.24 4.51
N LEU A 12 8.79 -30.15 5.22
CA LEU A 12 9.77 -29.07 5.46
C LEU A 12 10.98 -29.57 6.28
N LYS A 13 10.76 -30.49 7.23
CA LYS A 13 11.81 -30.98 8.12
C LYS A 13 12.91 -31.71 7.35
N ASP A 14 12.56 -32.52 6.37
CA ASP A 14 13.50 -33.25 5.51
C ASP A 14 14.44 -32.28 4.79
N VAL A 15 13.88 -31.25 4.16
CA VAL A 15 14.65 -30.24 3.43
C VAL A 15 15.55 -29.41 4.38
N ILE A 16 15.09 -29.11 5.59
CA ILE A 16 15.89 -28.40 6.58
C ILE A 16 17.01 -29.29 7.15
N LEU A 17 16.80 -30.59 7.30
CA LEU A 17 17.87 -31.52 7.66
C LEU A 17 18.97 -31.53 6.59
N SER A 18 18.59 -31.51 5.32
CA SER A 18 19.55 -31.45 4.22
C SER A 18 20.29 -30.12 4.14
N TYR A 19 19.61 -29.00 4.38
CA TYR A 19 20.25 -27.70 4.61
C TYR A 19 21.30 -27.79 5.74
N ASN A 20 20.92 -28.29 6.91
CA ASN A 20 21.81 -28.39 8.06
C ASN A 20 23.01 -29.31 7.82
N LYS A 21 22.80 -30.41 7.10
CA LYS A 21 23.88 -31.32 6.71
C LYS A 21 24.90 -30.58 5.83
N HIS A 22 24.44 -29.87 4.81
CA HIS A 22 25.32 -29.06 3.97
C HIS A 22 26.09 -28.02 4.79
N ILE A 23 25.42 -27.31 5.72
CA ILE A 23 26.09 -26.34 6.60
C ILE A 23 27.11 -27.01 7.53
N SER A 24 26.81 -28.20 8.06
CA SER A 24 27.72 -28.94 8.95
C SER A 24 28.91 -29.55 8.20
N ASP A 25 28.74 -29.87 6.92
CA ASP A 25 29.88 -30.27 6.08
C ASP A 25 30.79 -29.07 5.77
N LEU A 26 30.24 -27.86 5.80
CA LEU A 26 30.97 -26.59 5.64
C LEU A 26 31.67 -26.14 6.94
N GLU A 27 31.14 -26.46 8.13
CA GLU A 27 31.83 -26.28 9.42
C GLU A 27 31.56 -27.43 10.42
N LYS A 28 32.57 -27.84 11.20
CA LYS A 28 32.53 -28.96 12.18
C LYS A 28 31.61 -28.77 13.41
N ASN A 29 30.45 -28.11 13.31
CA ASN A 29 29.49 -27.96 14.41
C ASN A 29 28.04 -28.10 13.93
N SER A 30 27.22 -28.86 14.67
CA SER A 30 25.80 -29.13 14.35
C SER A 30 24.85 -28.14 15.03
N HIS A 31 23.89 -27.58 14.28
CA HIS A 31 22.78 -26.75 14.81
C HIS A 31 21.51 -27.59 15.07
N ASP A 32 20.62 -27.13 15.97
CA ASP A 32 19.30 -27.74 16.16
C ASP A 32 18.34 -27.33 15.03
N GLY A 33 18.11 -28.24 14.09
CA GLY A 33 17.21 -28.00 12.95
C GLY A 33 15.75 -27.81 13.32
N ASN A 34 15.31 -28.21 14.52
CA ASN A 34 13.90 -28.08 14.90
C ASN A 34 13.51 -26.62 15.15
N GLU A 35 14.39 -25.80 15.71
CA GLU A 35 14.12 -24.38 15.94
C GLU A 35 13.87 -23.63 14.61
N LEU A 36 14.71 -23.90 13.60
CA LEU A 36 14.57 -23.30 12.29
C LEU A 36 13.26 -23.73 11.59
N VAL A 37 12.88 -25.01 11.69
CA VAL A 37 11.62 -25.51 11.14
C VAL A 37 10.43 -24.78 11.77
N GLU A 38 10.38 -24.68 13.09
CA GLU A 38 9.26 -24.01 13.78
C GLU A 38 9.22 -22.51 13.47
N ARG A 39 10.38 -21.87 13.33
CA ARG A 39 10.45 -20.47 12.88
C ARG A 39 9.89 -20.29 11.46
N ILE A 40 10.30 -21.14 10.51
CA ILE A 40 9.80 -21.07 9.12
C ILE A 40 8.29 -21.30 9.11
N LYS A 41 7.78 -22.28 9.86
CA LYS A 41 6.33 -22.49 10.02
C LYS A 41 5.63 -21.27 10.62
N GLY A 42 6.20 -20.65 11.65
CA GLY A 42 5.64 -19.44 12.27
C GLY A 42 5.53 -18.27 11.28
N ARG A 43 6.56 -18.10 10.43
CA ARG A 43 6.61 -17.05 9.41
C ARG A 43 5.65 -17.31 8.26
N LEU A 44 5.67 -18.52 7.70
CA LEU A 44 4.96 -18.89 6.48
C LEU A 44 3.52 -19.37 6.73
N GLY A 45 3.20 -19.80 7.97
CA GLY A 45 1.87 -20.23 8.38
C GLY A 45 1.22 -21.18 7.38
N LYS A 46 0.08 -20.73 6.82
CA LYS A 46 -0.78 -21.50 5.92
C LYS A 46 -0.04 -22.09 4.71
N PHE A 47 1.00 -21.42 4.20
CA PHE A 47 1.80 -21.93 3.09
C PHE A 47 2.47 -23.26 3.42
N THR A 48 2.91 -23.47 4.67
CA THR A 48 3.52 -24.75 5.07
C THR A 48 2.51 -25.89 5.16
N GLU A 49 1.25 -25.58 5.44
CA GLU A 49 0.16 -26.56 5.55
C GLU A 49 -0.32 -27.04 4.17
N ILE A 50 -0.41 -26.12 3.20
CA ILE A 50 -0.90 -26.45 1.85
C ILE A 50 0.21 -26.98 0.93
N THR A 51 1.47 -26.85 1.33
CA THR A 51 2.62 -27.36 0.57
C THR A 51 2.75 -28.86 0.78
N LYS A 52 2.73 -29.60 -0.33
CA LYS A 52 2.93 -31.06 -0.35
C LYS A 52 4.35 -31.46 -0.76
N THR A 53 5.01 -30.61 -1.54
CA THR A 53 6.39 -30.85 -1.97
C THR A 53 7.24 -29.62 -1.77
N TYR A 54 8.42 -29.82 -1.19
CA TYR A 54 9.48 -28.83 -1.04
C TYR A 54 10.65 -29.21 -1.95
N ILE A 55 11.24 -28.24 -2.65
CA ILE A 55 12.44 -28.46 -3.47
C ILE A 55 13.55 -27.56 -2.97
N LEU A 56 14.64 -28.16 -2.49
CA LEU A 56 15.87 -27.46 -2.15
C LEU A 56 16.73 -27.31 -3.41
N GLU A 57 17.12 -26.08 -3.72
CA GLU A 57 18.11 -25.75 -4.74
C GLU A 57 19.36 -25.18 -4.07
N TYR A 58 20.51 -25.80 -4.35
CA TYR A 58 21.82 -25.32 -3.94
C TYR A 58 22.92 -25.80 -4.91
N PRO A 59 23.91 -24.96 -5.27
CA PRO A 59 24.05 -23.55 -4.89
C PRO A 59 23.11 -22.62 -5.66
N TYR A 60 22.47 -21.67 -4.95
CA TYR A 60 21.66 -20.60 -5.57
C TYR A 60 22.35 -19.23 -5.48
N VAL A 61 22.36 -18.48 -6.57
CA VAL A 61 22.89 -17.11 -6.61
C VAL A 61 21.78 -16.12 -6.30
N GLU A 62 21.66 -15.76 -5.03
CA GLU A 62 20.83 -14.63 -4.60
C GLU A 62 21.64 -13.33 -4.63
N LYS A 63 21.11 -12.29 -5.30
CA LYS A 63 21.77 -10.99 -5.44
C LYS A 63 22.04 -10.36 -4.07
N GLU A 64 21.03 -10.35 -3.21
CA GLU A 64 21.04 -9.71 -1.89
C GLU A 64 22.05 -10.38 -0.97
N TRP A 65 21.99 -11.70 -0.85
CA TRP A 65 22.99 -12.46 -0.10
C TRP A 65 24.40 -12.23 -0.62
N ARG A 66 24.61 -12.21 -1.94
CA ARG A 66 25.93 -12.00 -2.54
C ARG A 66 26.49 -10.62 -2.22
N GLU A 67 25.65 -9.58 -2.21
CA GLU A 67 26.03 -8.24 -1.78
C GLU A 67 26.41 -8.23 -0.28
N LEU A 68 25.58 -8.79 0.59
CA LEU A 68 25.86 -8.90 2.03
C LEU A 68 27.18 -9.66 2.30
N TYR A 69 27.39 -10.75 1.57
CA TYR A 69 28.60 -11.56 1.64
C TYR A 69 29.85 -10.76 1.27
N ALA A 70 29.82 -10.04 0.15
CA ALA A 70 30.93 -9.20 -0.28
C ALA A 70 31.19 -8.01 0.68
N LEU A 71 30.12 -7.41 1.20
CA LEU A 71 30.22 -6.27 2.12
C LEU A 71 30.83 -6.68 3.47
N HIS A 72 30.42 -7.82 4.02
CA HIS A 72 30.77 -8.23 5.38
C HIS A 72 31.31 -9.66 5.49
N TYR A 73 30.51 -10.68 5.15
CA TYR A 73 30.79 -12.06 5.58
C TYR A 73 32.06 -12.68 4.98
N SER A 74 32.42 -12.31 3.74
CA SER A 74 33.69 -12.72 3.09
C SER A 74 34.95 -12.27 3.83
N LYS A 75 34.82 -11.30 4.75
CA LYS A 75 35.91 -10.71 5.55
C LYS A 75 35.89 -11.19 6.99
N THR A 76 34.97 -12.09 7.34
CA THR A 76 34.84 -12.64 8.68
C THR A 76 35.52 -13.99 8.78
N VAL A 77 35.79 -14.42 10.01
CA VAL A 77 36.27 -15.78 10.28
C VAL A 77 35.17 -16.83 10.22
N TYR A 78 33.90 -16.41 10.11
CA TYR A 78 32.77 -17.32 9.91
C TYR A 78 32.91 -17.95 8.53
N PHE A 79 32.96 -19.27 8.45
CA PHE A 79 32.91 -19.94 7.16
C PHE A 79 31.52 -19.72 6.58
N SER A 80 31.47 -19.09 5.42
CA SER A 80 30.25 -18.84 4.68
C SER A 80 30.53 -18.87 3.19
N THR A 81 29.54 -19.26 2.40
CA THR A 81 29.63 -19.30 0.95
C THR A 81 28.88 -18.12 0.35
N PRO A 82 29.23 -17.65 -0.87
CA PRO A 82 28.48 -16.61 -1.56
C PRO A 82 27.13 -17.10 -2.10
N PHE A 83 26.74 -18.35 -1.82
CA PHE A 83 25.54 -19.00 -2.35
C PHE A 83 24.49 -19.17 -1.25
N ALA A 84 23.24 -18.90 -1.58
CA ALA A 84 22.11 -19.16 -0.71
C ALA A 84 21.51 -20.54 -1.02
N PHE A 85 20.66 -21.02 -0.11
CA PHE A 85 19.76 -22.14 -0.36
C PHE A 85 18.41 -21.59 -0.74
N ARG A 86 17.81 -22.07 -1.83
CA ARG A 86 16.46 -21.67 -2.25
C ARG A 86 15.52 -22.85 -2.08
N ILE A 87 14.42 -22.65 -1.37
CA ILE A 87 13.43 -23.68 -1.08
C ILE A 87 12.12 -23.29 -1.74
N HIS A 88 11.70 -24.09 -2.73
CA HIS A 88 10.46 -23.91 -3.48
C HIS A 88 9.29 -24.63 -2.79
N LEU A 89 8.10 -24.03 -2.83
CA LEU A 89 6.87 -24.55 -2.25
C LEU A 89 5.87 -24.93 -3.36
N ILE A 90 5.47 -26.20 -3.39
CA ILE A 90 4.53 -26.74 -4.39
C ILE A 90 3.31 -27.33 -3.66
N SER A 91 2.10 -26.95 -4.07
CA SER A 91 0.85 -27.42 -3.44
C SER A 91 0.44 -28.83 -3.88
N GLU A 92 1.18 -29.41 -4.83
CA GLU A 92 0.98 -30.75 -5.35
C GLU A 92 2.11 -31.69 -4.95
N ASP A 93 1.78 -32.97 -4.93
CA ASP A 93 2.73 -34.04 -4.64
C ASP A 93 3.45 -34.41 -5.95
N ILE A 94 4.70 -33.95 -6.09
CA ILE A 94 5.49 -34.14 -7.31
C ILE A 94 6.79 -34.88 -7.02
N ASN A 95 7.24 -35.71 -7.96
CA ASN A 95 8.48 -36.49 -7.83
C ASN A 95 9.60 -35.98 -8.74
N ASN A 96 9.29 -35.07 -9.65
CA ASN A 96 10.24 -34.51 -10.60
C ASN A 96 9.99 -33.01 -10.81
N ILE A 97 11.05 -32.22 -10.92
CA ILE A 97 10.99 -30.77 -11.18
C ILE A 97 10.25 -30.47 -12.50
N ASN A 98 10.30 -31.38 -13.47
CA ASN A 98 9.59 -31.22 -14.73
C ASN A 98 8.06 -31.26 -14.58
N GLU A 99 7.53 -31.78 -13.47
CA GLU A 99 6.10 -31.82 -13.16
C GLU A 99 5.58 -30.47 -12.64
N ILE A 100 6.46 -29.52 -12.32
CA ILE A 100 6.05 -28.20 -11.84
C ILE A 100 5.32 -27.43 -12.94
N ASP A 101 4.18 -26.87 -12.56
CA ASP A 101 3.39 -25.94 -13.34
C ASP A 101 3.09 -24.65 -12.55
N SER A 102 2.67 -23.60 -13.24
CA SER A 102 2.40 -22.30 -12.65
C SER A 102 1.22 -22.30 -11.68
N GLY A 103 0.28 -23.25 -11.77
CA GLY A 103 -0.86 -23.39 -10.88
C GLY A 103 -0.45 -23.94 -9.51
N SER A 104 0.29 -25.05 -9.50
CA SER A 104 0.75 -25.72 -8.27
C SER A 104 1.90 -25.00 -7.56
N TYR A 105 2.69 -24.20 -8.29
CA TYR A 105 3.81 -23.45 -7.72
C TYR A 105 3.34 -22.27 -6.85
N GLN A 106 3.69 -22.26 -5.57
CA GLN A 106 3.26 -21.21 -4.62
C GLN A 106 4.26 -20.06 -4.49
N GLY A 107 5.54 -20.36 -4.69
CA GLY A 107 6.65 -19.44 -4.49
C GLY A 107 7.85 -20.11 -3.86
N TYR A 108 8.76 -19.32 -3.29
CA TYR A 108 9.96 -19.82 -2.61
C TYR A 108 10.36 -18.93 -1.43
N PHE A 109 11.21 -19.46 -0.56
CA PHE A 109 12.01 -18.66 0.36
C PHE A 109 13.47 -19.04 0.25
N THR A 110 14.36 -18.19 0.73
CA THR A 110 15.81 -18.45 0.72
C THR A 110 16.39 -18.42 2.12
N LEU A 111 17.41 -19.25 2.32
CA LEU A 111 18.17 -19.35 3.56
C LEU A 111 19.63 -18.97 3.28
N ARG A 112 20.17 -18.11 4.14
CA ARG A 112 21.58 -17.76 4.17
C ARG A 112 22.39 -18.91 4.75
N PRO A 113 23.60 -19.20 4.24
CA PRO A 113 24.51 -20.19 4.81
C PRO A 113 25.17 -19.65 6.08
N LEU A 114 24.38 -19.38 7.12
CA LEU A 114 24.84 -18.79 8.39
C LEU A 114 24.57 -19.74 9.56
N LEU A 115 25.55 -19.85 10.46
CA LEU A 115 25.47 -20.55 11.75
C LEU A 115 25.08 -19.63 12.92
N LEU A 116 24.68 -18.40 12.59
CA LEU A 116 24.14 -17.41 13.52
C LEU A 116 22.72 -17.84 13.95
N PRO A 117 22.18 -17.32 15.09
CA PRO A 117 20.88 -17.74 15.58
C PRO A 117 19.83 -17.74 14.47
N SER A 118 18.89 -18.69 14.54
CA SER A 118 17.84 -19.00 13.54
C SER A 118 17.16 -17.76 12.93
N GLN A 119 17.22 -16.65 13.66
CA GLN A 119 16.72 -15.35 13.29
C GLN A 119 17.30 -14.65 12.08
N CYS A 120 18.55 -14.90 11.75
CA CYS A 120 19.21 -14.23 10.63
C CYS A 120 19.21 -15.10 9.37
N VAL A 121 18.69 -16.33 9.44
CA VAL A 121 18.85 -17.35 8.40
C VAL A 121 17.93 -17.12 7.22
N ILE A 122 16.67 -16.73 7.42
CA ILE A 122 15.76 -16.41 6.32
C ILE A 122 16.26 -15.13 5.64
N SER A 123 16.46 -15.17 4.31
CA SER A 123 16.89 -14.01 3.51
C SER A 123 15.71 -13.36 2.78
N LYS A 124 15.00 -14.12 1.95
CA LYS A 124 13.84 -13.65 1.20
C LYS A 124 12.66 -14.60 1.32
N ILE A 125 11.47 -14.04 1.20
CA ILE A 125 10.22 -14.79 1.01
C ILE A 125 9.51 -14.19 -0.21
N VAL A 126 9.26 -15.03 -1.21
CA VAL A 126 8.65 -14.66 -2.49
C VAL A 126 7.48 -15.61 -2.73
N LEU A 127 6.29 -15.24 -2.26
CA LEU A 127 5.09 -16.07 -2.27
C LEU A 127 3.92 -15.34 -2.92
N LYS A 128 3.08 -16.08 -3.65
CA LYS A 128 1.82 -15.55 -4.20
C LYS A 128 0.91 -15.02 -3.08
N PRO A 129 0.12 -13.96 -3.30
CA PRO A 129 -0.95 -13.60 -2.38
C PRO A 129 -1.91 -14.78 -2.14
N ASN A 130 -2.25 -15.04 -0.88
CA ASN A 130 -3.12 -16.15 -0.50
C ASN A 130 -4.19 -15.66 0.47
N LYS A 131 -5.47 -15.87 0.14
CA LYS A 131 -6.62 -15.41 0.93
C LYS A 131 -6.70 -16.09 2.30
N ASP A 132 -6.35 -17.38 2.38
CA ASP A 132 -6.39 -18.13 3.63
C ASP A 132 -5.29 -17.70 4.59
N PHE A 133 -4.10 -17.36 4.07
CA PHE A 133 -2.98 -16.84 4.86
C PHE A 133 -3.37 -15.56 5.64
N TYR A 134 -4.17 -14.70 5.01
CA TYR A 134 -4.69 -13.44 5.58
C TYR A 134 -6.09 -13.56 6.21
N GLU A 135 -6.63 -14.78 6.30
CA GLU A 135 -7.94 -15.04 6.92
C GLU A 135 -9.06 -14.16 6.30
N ILE A 136 -9.06 -14.03 4.97
CA ILE A 136 -10.02 -13.21 4.22
C ILE A 136 -11.40 -13.88 4.25
N LYS A 137 -12.42 -13.15 4.70
CA LYS A 137 -13.78 -13.67 4.85
C LYS A 137 -14.56 -13.60 3.53
N GLU A 138 -15.66 -14.33 3.47
CA GLU A 138 -16.61 -14.22 2.35
C GLU A 138 -17.14 -12.77 2.25
N GLY A 139 -17.16 -12.23 1.04
CA GLY A 139 -17.51 -10.83 0.77
C GLY A 139 -16.39 -9.80 0.99
N GLU A 140 -15.22 -10.21 1.49
CA GLU A 140 -14.02 -9.36 1.55
C GLU A 140 -13.18 -9.54 0.27
N GLU A 141 -12.74 -8.42 -0.32
CA GLU A 141 -11.75 -8.44 -1.40
C GLU A 141 -10.36 -8.17 -0.82
N LEU A 142 -9.36 -8.93 -1.29
CA LEU A 142 -7.95 -8.69 -0.98
C LEU A 142 -7.29 -7.93 -2.12
N TYR A 143 -6.64 -6.82 -1.78
CA TYR A 143 -5.82 -6.04 -2.69
C TYR A 143 -4.39 -5.98 -2.14
N MET A 144 -3.41 -6.30 -2.97
CA MET A 144 -2.00 -6.18 -2.64
C MET A 144 -1.27 -5.54 -3.82
N VAL A 145 -0.32 -4.66 -3.52
CA VAL A 145 0.61 -4.15 -4.52
C VAL A 145 1.62 -5.26 -4.80
N THR A 146 1.53 -5.88 -5.97
CA THR A 146 2.42 -6.95 -6.39
C THR A 146 3.19 -6.59 -7.67
N GLY A 147 4.25 -7.33 -7.98
CA GLY A 147 4.92 -7.29 -9.27
C GLY A 147 5.24 -8.68 -9.80
N GLU A 148 5.36 -8.78 -11.12
CA GLU A 148 5.65 -10.03 -11.83
C GLU A 148 7.09 -10.48 -11.56
N TYR A 149 7.23 -11.53 -10.76
CA TYR A 149 8.52 -12.12 -10.42
C TYR A 149 8.81 -13.32 -11.33
N ASN A 150 9.94 -13.26 -12.04
CA ASN A 150 10.40 -14.33 -12.92
C ASN A 150 11.24 -15.35 -12.15
N ILE A 151 10.90 -16.62 -12.28
CA ILE A 151 11.50 -17.72 -11.52
C ILE A 151 12.01 -18.78 -12.49
N HIS A 152 13.28 -19.13 -12.34
CA HIS A 152 13.94 -20.18 -13.10
C HIS A 152 14.23 -21.35 -12.20
N ILE A 153 13.71 -22.54 -12.49
CA ILE A 153 14.01 -23.79 -11.76
C ILE A 153 14.25 -24.91 -12.75
N GLY A 154 15.46 -25.48 -12.77
CA GLY A 154 15.89 -26.40 -13.82
C GLY A 154 15.74 -25.77 -15.21
N ASN A 155 14.93 -26.38 -16.07
CA ASN A 155 14.56 -25.89 -17.41
C ASN A 155 13.22 -25.11 -17.44
N LYS A 156 12.58 -24.89 -16.29
CA LYS A 156 11.27 -24.25 -16.19
C LYS A 156 11.41 -22.74 -15.97
N HIS A 157 10.52 -22.02 -16.62
CA HIS A 157 10.34 -20.58 -16.48
C HIS A 157 8.94 -20.33 -15.95
N LEU A 158 8.85 -19.87 -14.70
CA LEU A 158 7.60 -19.58 -14.00
C LEU A 158 7.50 -18.09 -13.73
N LYS A 159 6.26 -17.60 -13.65
CA LYS A 159 5.95 -16.21 -13.31
C LYS A 159 4.92 -16.21 -12.20
N ILE A 160 5.16 -15.41 -11.17
CA ILE A 160 4.19 -15.20 -10.09
C ILE A 160 4.10 -13.72 -9.73
N GLU A 161 2.91 -13.29 -9.35
CA GLU A 161 2.69 -11.97 -8.77
C GLU A 161 2.96 -12.04 -7.27
N THR A 162 3.79 -11.14 -6.75
CA THR A 162 4.19 -11.14 -5.34
C THR A 162 4.63 -9.77 -4.85
N PHE A 163 4.59 -9.59 -3.54
CA PHE A 163 5.37 -8.57 -2.85
C PHE A 163 6.58 -9.27 -2.23
N PRO A 164 7.82 -9.01 -2.72
CA PRO A 164 9.00 -9.69 -2.22
C PRO A 164 9.34 -9.20 -0.81
N PHE A 165 9.42 -10.14 0.14
CA PHE A 165 9.88 -9.85 1.48
C PHE A 165 11.38 -10.09 1.59
N PHE A 166 12.08 -9.17 2.23
CA PHE A 166 13.50 -9.25 2.55
C PHE A 166 13.68 -9.13 4.06
N SER A 167 14.46 -10.05 4.63
CA SER A 167 14.69 -10.16 6.06
C SER A 167 16.05 -9.57 6.43
N GLN A 168 16.18 -8.81 7.51
CA GLN A 168 17.47 -8.30 7.96
C GLN A 168 18.41 -9.45 8.38
N ASP A 169 19.72 -9.25 8.22
CA ASP A 169 20.73 -10.18 8.73
C ASP A 169 21.26 -9.77 10.12
N GLY A 170 21.00 -8.54 10.55
CA GLY A 170 21.38 -8.01 11.86
C GLY A 170 22.85 -7.64 12.00
N ALA A 171 23.73 -8.04 11.08
CA ALA A 171 25.11 -7.58 11.02
C ALA A 171 25.24 -6.37 10.09
N VAL A 172 24.80 -6.49 8.84
CA VAL A 172 24.85 -5.42 7.84
C VAL A 172 23.57 -4.60 7.87
N THR A 173 22.42 -5.26 7.74
CA THR A 173 21.11 -4.60 7.64
C THR A 173 20.34 -4.60 8.97
N ARG A 174 19.41 -3.64 9.09
CA ARG A 174 18.45 -3.49 10.20
C ARG A 174 17.04 -3.39 9.63
N CYS A 175 16.01 -3.45 10.49
CA CYS A 175 14.59 -3.39 10.10
C CYS A 175 14.31 -2.28 9.07
N ALA A 176 14.71 -1.04 9.33
CA ALA A 176 14.51 0.06 8.40
C ALA A 176 15.22 -0.17 7.05
N HIS A 177 16.44 -0.73 7.02
CA HIS A 177 17.10 -1.08 5.76
C HIS A 177 16.34 -2.16 4.99
N ALA A 178 15.77 -3.14 5.69
CA ALA A 178 15.00 -4.21 5.07
C ALA A 178 13.70 -3.68 4.45
N ASP A 179 12.97 -2.84 5.17
CA ASP A 179 11.76 -2.18 4.68
C ASP A 179 12.02 -1.29 3.47
N LEU A 180 13.10 -0.51 3.50
CA LEU A 180 13.55 0.30 2.36
C LEU A 180 13.89 -0.58 1.15
N TYR A 181 14.53 -1.73 1.36
CA TYR A 181 14.85 -2.67 0.27
C TYR A 181 13.57 -3.25 -0.34
N MET A 182 12.63 -3.72 0.49
CA MET A 182 11.37 -4.32 0.04
C MET A 182 10.57 -3.37 -0.87
N ILE A 183 10.38 -2.11 -0.46
CA ILE A 183 9.66 -1.15 -1.30
C ILE A 183 10.44 -0.84 -2.58
N SER A 184 11.77 -0.73 -2.51
CA SER A 184 12.60 -0.40 -3.67
C SER A 184 12.56 -1.54 -4.69
N GLU A 185 12.67 -2.78 -4.21
CA GLU A 185 12.59 -3.98 -5.04
C GLU A 185 11.23 -4.08 -5.75
N LEU A 186 10.13 -3.88 -5.02
CA LEU A 186 8.81 -3.88 -5.64
C LEU A 186 8.69 -2.78 -6.71
N MET A 187 9.15 -1.57 -6.42
CA MET A 187 9.08 -0.46 -7.36
C MET A 187 9.96 -0.69 -8.60
N HIS A 188 11.09 -1.38 -8.46
CA HIS A 188 11.90 -1.84 -9.58
C HIS A 188 11.12 -2.84 -10.46
N ILE A 189 10.53 -3.86 -9.84
CA ILE A 189 9.85 -4.94 -10.57
C ILE A 189 8.56 -4.45 -11.23
N LYS A 190 7.72 -3.71 -10.49
CA LYS A 190 6.40 -3.27 -10.96
C LYS A 190 6.47 -2.08 -11.91
N HIS A 191 7.35 -1.12 -11.64
CA HIS A 191 7.39 0.17 -12.35
C HIS A 191 8.68 0.40 -13.14
N ASN A 192 9.55 -0.62 -13.24
CA ASN A 192 10.83 -0.54 -13.96
C ASN A 192 11.72 0.64 -13.49
N MET A 193 11.67 0.94 -12.18
CA MET A 193 12.58 1.91 -11.55
C MET A 193 14.00 1.34 -11.42
N ASN A 194 14.94 2.14 -10.90
CA ASN A 194 16.32 1.72 -10.70
C ASN A 194 16.41 0.41 -9.87
N PRO A 195 17.27 -0.56 -10.22
CA PRO A 195 17.45 -1.74 -9.39
C PRO A 195 18.14 -1.38 -8.06
N PRO A 196 17.58 -1.74 -6.88
CA PRO A 196 18.17 -1.34 -5.61
C PRO A 196 19.44 -2.14 -5.30
N THR A 197 20.36 -1.55 -4.55
CA THR A 197 21.53 -2.26 -3.99
C THR A 197 21.58 -2.07 -2.48
N ILE A 198 21.98 -3.11 -1.76
CA ILE A 198 22.10 -3.05 -0.31
C ILE A 198 23.21 -2.07 0.07
N GLU A 199 24.30 -2.04 -0.68
CA GLU A 199 25.41 -1.11 -0.46
C GLU A 199 24.93 0.36 -0.41
N LYS A 200 24.08 0.76 -1.34
CA LYS A 200 23.52 2.12 -1.39
C LYS A 200 22.52 2.36 -0.27
N ILE A 201 21.69 1.36 0.06
CA ILE A 201 20.72 1.46 1.17
C ILE A 201 21.44 1.67 2.50
N ILE A 202 22.58 1.03 2.74
CA ILE A 202 23.34 1.20 3.99
C ILE A 202 24.36 2.35 3.91
N SER A 203 24.45 3.05 2.76
CA SER A 203 25.57 3.94 2.45
C SER A 203 25.66 5.16 3.38
N ARG A 204 24.58 5.52 4.08
CA ARG A 204 24.50 6.68 4.97
C ARG A 204 24.13 6.35 6.41
N ALA A 205 24.17 5.07 6.81
CA ALA A 205 24.11 4.73 8.22
C ALA A 205 25.19 5.56 8.95
N PRO A 206 24.83 6.43 9.92
CA PRO A 206 25.79 7.31 10.53
C PRO A 206 26.91 6.45 11.13
N PRO A 207 28.20 6.78 10.91
CA PRO A 207 29.25 6.14 11.67
C PRO A 207 28.88 6.34 13.13
N SER A 208 28.73 5.24 13.87
CA SER A 208 28.56 5.35 15.30
C SER A 208 29.67 6.26 15.84
N MET A 209 29.43 7.05 16.89
CA MET A 209 30.52 7.74 17.62
C MET A 209 31.59 6.75 18.15
N TYR A 210 31.37 5.44 17.96
CA TYR A 210 32.25 4.31 18.25
C TYR A 210 32.95 3.71 17.01
N GLY A 211 32.85 4.34 15.82
CA GLY A 211 33.85 4.23 14.75
C GLY A 211 33.46 3.46 13.47
N ARG A 212 32.54 2.47 13.48
CA ARG A 212 32.23 1.65 12.27
C ARG A 212 30.82 1.88 11.71
N LYS A 213 30.71 1.74 10.38
CA LYS A 213 29.45 1.75 9.59
C LYS A 213 28.80 0.36 9.51
N ILE A 214 29.61 -0.69 9.53
CA ILE A 214 29.22 -2.10 9.61
C ILE A 214 30.01 -2.73 10.78
N PRO A 215 29.39 -3.44 11.73
CA PRO A 215 27.96 -3.71 11.83
C PRO A 215 27.12 -2.44 12.01
N SER A 216 25.89 -2.41 11.52
CA SER A 216 25.00 -1.26 11.69
C SER A 216 24.60 -1.15 13.17
N VAL A 217 25.15 -0.17 13.90
CA VAL A 217 25.04 -0.10 15.38
C VAL A 217 23.92 0.82 15.88
N LYS A 218 23.32 1.63 15.00
CA LYS A 218 22.32 2.65 15.37
C LYS A 218 21.08 2.54 14.49
N GLU A 219 19.92 2.83 15.07
CA GLU A 219 18.66 3.05 14.35
C GLU A 219 18.81 4.20 13.33
N LEU A 220 18.16 4.05 12.17
CA LEU A 220 18.15 5.07 11.12
C LEU A 220 17.24 6.23 11.52
N THR A 221 17.67 7.46 11.29
CA THR A 221 16.76 8.61 11.35
C THR A 221 15.88 8.66 10.10
N ILE A 222 14.77 9.40 10.18
CA ILE A 222 13.88 9.67 9.04
C ILE A 222 14.65 10.27 7.85
N GLN A 223 15.62 11.14 8.13
CA GLN A 223 16.48 11.73 7.11
C GLN A 223 17.40 10.69 6.48
N ASP A 224 18.00 9.80 7.28
CA ASP A 224 18.86 8.72 6.76
C ASP A 224 18.08 7.78 5.84
N MET A 225 16.84 7.44 6.22
CA MET A 225 15.95 6.62 5.39
C MET A 225 15.66 7.29 4.04
N ALA A 226 15.31 8.58 4.05
CA ALA A 226 15.03 9.32 2.83
C ALA A 226 16.26 9.43 1.91
N ILE A 227 17.43 9.72 2.47
CA ILE A 227 18.69 9.80 1.70
C ILE A 227 19.06 8.43 1.13
N SER A 228 18.84 7.34 1.87
CA SER A 228 19.15 5.97 1.41
C SER A 228 18.36 5.58 0.16
N LEU A 229 17.09 6.01 0.08
CA LEU A 229 16.27 5.86 -1.13
C LEU A 229 16.78 6.73 -2.28
N LEU A 230 17.11 7.99 -2.00
CA LEU A 230 17.63 8.91 -3.01
C LEU A 230 18.95 8.43 -3.63
N GLU A 231 19.87 7.88 -2.84
CA GLU A 231 21.14 7.30 -3.31
C GLU A 231 20.90 6.05 -4.21
N ASN A 232 19.80 5.34 -3.98
CA ASN A 232 19.32 4.27 -4.86
C ASN A 232 18.55 4.79 -6.09
N GLY A 233 18.40 6.11 -6.24
CA GLY A 233 17.71 6.73 -7.36
C GLY A 233 16.18 6.70 -7.22
N TYR A 234 15.66 6.65 -5.99
CA TYR A 234 14.24 6.74 -5.70
C TYR A 234 13.91 8.07 -5.04
N PHE A 235 13.05 8.85 -5.67
CA PHE A 235 12.48 10.05 -5.04
C PHE A 235 11.47 9.64 -3.98
N VAL A 236 11.49 10.34 -2.86
CA VAL A 236 10.70 9.99 -1.69
C VAL A 236 9.96 11.20 -1.16
N ARG A 237 8.68 10.98 -0.90
CA ARG A 237 7.84 11.90 -0.16
C ARG A 237 7.80 11.48 1.30
N VAL A 238 8.17 12.39 2.19
CA VAL A 238 8.06 12.19 3.64
C VAL A 238 6.98 13.13 4.17
N ILE A 239 5.95 12.55 4.77
CA ILE A 239 4.82 13.29 5.35
C ILE A 239 4.91 13.10 6.86
N GLY A 240 5.23 14.16 7.58
CA GLY A 240 5.29 14.18 9.05
C GLY A 240 4.16 15.01 9.68
N ASN A 241 3.90 14.75 10.97
CA ASN A 241 3.06 15.48 11.96
C ASN A 241 1.85 16.33 11.51
N GLY A 242 0.71 16.05 12.15
CA GLY A 242 -0.37 17.02 12.42
C GLY A 242 -1.78 16.58 12.01
N ASP A 243 -1.92 15.63 11.09
CA ASP A 243 -3.23 15.12 10.67
C ASP A 243 -3.22 13.61 10.42
N ILE A 244 -3.19 12.87 11.53
CA ILE A 244 -3.32 11.42 11.57
C ILE A 244 -4.57 10.89 10.84
N LYS A 245 -5.65 11.69 10.77
CA LYS A 245 -6.87 11.29 10.06
C LYS A 245 -6.64 11.26 8.55
N ASN A 246 -5.74 12.09 8.04
CA ASN A 246 -5.39 12.10 6.62
C ASN A 246 -4.29 11.10 6.26
N VAL A 247 -3.41 10.71 7.20
CA VAL A 247 -2.38 9.69 6.95
C VAL A 247 -2.99 8.41 6.37
N LEU A 248 -4.11 7.94 6.95
CA LEU A 248 -4.81 6.75 6.44
C LEU A 248 -5.38 6.95 5.02
N LYS A 249 -5.86 8.15 4.69
CA LYS A 249 -6.35 8.48 3.34
C LYS A 249 -5.19 8.53 2.33
N TYR A 250 -4.03 8.99 2.75
CA TYR A 250 -2.82 9.00 1.92
C TYR A 250 -2.36 7.58 1.65
N ILE A 251 -2.34 6.71 2.68
CA ILE A 251 -2.07 5.27 2.51
C ILE A 251 -3.07 4.67 1.51
N ASP A 252 -4.37 4.91 1.68
CA ASP A 252 -5.38 4.41 0.72
C ASP A 252 -5.04 4.88 -0.70
N THR A 253 -4.74 6.18 -0.88
CA THR A 253 -4.42 6.76 -2.19
C THR A 253 -3.20 6.10 -2.83
N TYR A 254 -2.11 5.94 -2.10
CA TYR A 254 -0.87 5.38 -2.64
C TYR A 254 -0.97 3.87 -2.88
N ILE A 255 -1.56 3.11 -1.96
CA ILE A 255 -1.77 1.66 -2.14
C ILE A 255 -2.67 1.40 -3.34
N GLU A 256 -3.77 2.13 -3.45
CA GLU A 256 -4.66 2.07 -4.61
C GLU A 256 -3.95 2.49 -5.90
N SER A 257 -2.96 3.38 -5.82
CA SER A 257 -2.12 3.73 -6.98
C SER A 257 -1.02 2.71 -7.30
N GLY A 258 -0.98 1.57 -6.59
CA GLY A 258 0.05 0.54 -6.79
C GLY A 258 1.42 0.95 -6.24
N ILE A 259 1.44 1.77 -5.18
CA ILE A 259 2.66 2.28 -4.53
C ILE A 259 2.63 1.86 -3.05
N PRO A 260 3.57 1.03 -2.57
CA PRO A 260 3.62 0.65 -1.17
C PRO A 260 4.08 1.83 -0.31
N CYS A 261 3.69 1.82 0.96
CA CYS A 261 4.02 2.88 1.91
C CYS A 261 4.82 2.34 3.08
N ILE A 262 5.82 3.09 3.53
CA ILE A 262 6.46 2.85 4.83
C ILE A 262 5.84 3.77 5.86
N ILE A 263 5.48 3.23 7.02
CA ILE A 263 5.06 4.02 8.18
C ILE A 263 6.10 3.84 9.27
N ALA A 264 6.67 4.96 9.73
CA ALA A 264 7.57 5.00 10.87
C ALA A 264 6.86 5.63 12.08
N PHE A 265 6.94 4.99 13.25
CA PHE A 265 6.42 5.48 14.53
C PHE A 265 7.17 4.82 15.69
N LYS A 266 7.48 5.56 16.77
CA LYS A 266 8.14 5.08 18.01
C LYS A 266 9.14 3.92 17.81
N ASN A 267 10.29 4.19 17.19
CA ASN A 267 11.38 3.23 16.91
C ASN A 267 10.96 1.99 16.09
N HIS A 268 9.81 2.05 15.42
CA HIS A 268 9.28 0.98 14.60
C HIS A 268 9.01 1.49 13.17
N VAL A 269 9.20 0.60 12.22
CA VAL A 269 8.96 0.81 10.80
C VAL A 269 8.19 -0.40 10.29
N ILE A 270 7.16 -0.15 9.51
CA ILE A 270 6.37 -1.17 8.82
C ILE A 270 6.17 -0.78 7.37
N VAL A 271 5.96 -1.78 6.53
CA VAL A 271 5.51 -1.58 5.15
C VAL A 271 4.03 -1.92 5.04
N VAL A 272 3.22 -0.97 4.60
CA VAL A 272 1.87 -1.25 4.11
C VAL A 272 1.96 -1.51 2.62
N CYS A 273 1.46 -2.65 2.17
CA CYS A 273 1.52 -3.04 0.76
C CYS A 273 0.17 -3.49 0.21
N GLY A 274 -0.91 -3.31 0.95
CA GLY A 274 -2.22 -3.79 0.54
C GLY A 274 -3.31 -3.44 1.53
N HIS A 275 -4.53 -3.77 1.16
CA HIS A 275 -5.70 -3.62 2.02
C HIS A 275 -6.80 -4.59 1.64
N THR A 276 -7.82 -4.70 2.48
CA THR A 276 -9.07 -5.38 2.14
C THR A 276 -10.18 -4.38 1.91
N LEU A 277 -11.10 -4.71 1.01
CA LEU A 277 -12.33 -3.97 0.81
C LEU A 277 -13.50 -4.76 1.35
N LYS A 278 -14.38 -4.08 2.08
CA LYS A 278 -15.68 -4.58 2.52
C LYS A 278 -16.73 -3.57 2.09
N ASN A 279 -17.66 -3.98 1.23
CA ASN A 279 -18.67 -3.09 0.63
C ASN A 279 -18.07 -1.82 -0.01
N GLY A 280 -16.94 -1.97 -0.70
CA GLY A 280 -16.23 -0.85 -1.34
C GLY A 280 -15.43 0.06 -0.39
N VAL A 281 -15.42 -0.22 0.92
CA VAL A 281 -14.68 0.57 1.91
C VAL A 281 -13.43 -0.19 2.35
N VAL A 282 -12.31 0.53 2.48
CA VAL A 282 -11.08 -0.03 3.02
C VAL A 282 -11.29 -0.36 4.50
N ASP A 283 -11.17 -1.64 4.84
CA ASP A 283 -11.48 -2.18 6.17
C ASP A 283 -10.21 -2.59 6.94
N ASN A 284 -9.26 -3.23 6.26
CA ASN A 284 -8.01 -3.70 6.85
C ASN A 284 -6.82 -3.33 5.95
N TYR A 285 -5.63 -3.23 6.52
CA TYR A 285 -4.36 -3.13 5.80
C TYR A 285 -3.58 -4.45 5.87
N ILE A 286 -2.81 -4.70 4.81
CA ILE A 286 -1.82 -5.78 4.77
C ILE A 286 -0.45 -5.17 5.04
N ILE A 287 0.19 -5.64 6.11
CA ILE A 287 1.40 -5.06 6.66
C ILE A 287 2.52 -6.10 6.69
N PHE A 288 3.72 -5.70 6.29
CA PHE A 288 4.94 -6.48 6.35
C PHE A 288 5.84 -5.90 7.45
N ASP A 289 6.47 -6.80 8.21
CA ASP A 289 7.45 -6.46 9.26
C ASP A 289 8.53 -7.53 9.26
N ASP A 290 9.73 -7.09 8.90
CA ASP A 290 10.94 -7.90 8.93
C ASP A 290 11.15 -8.59 10.30
N SER A 291 11.07 -7.81 11.38
CA SER A 291 11.42 -8.29 12.72
C SER A 291 10.48 -9.37 13.23
N GLY A 292 9.19 -9.32 12.85
CA GLY A 292 8.09 -10.14 13.39
C GLY A 292 7.80 -9.93 14.89
N TYR A 293 8.81 -9.50 15.65
CA TYR A 293 8.73 -9.10 17.04
C TYR A 293 7.79 -7.91 17.22
N HIS A 294 7.91 -6.90 16.34
CA HIS A 294 7.15 -5.67 16.52
C HIS A 294 5.67 -5.81 16.13
N ILE A 295 5.32 -6.63 15.12
CA ILE A 295 3.92 -7.02 14.88
C ILE A 295 3.32 -7.71 16.11
N LYS A 296 4.05 -8.63 16.73
CA LYS A 296 3.60 -9.38 17.90
C LYS A 296 3.42 -8.48 19.11
N GLU A 297 4.39 -7.63 19.39
CA GLU A 297 4.35 -6.66 20.49
C GLU A 297 3.26 -5.61 20.27
N THR A 298 3.19 -5.01 19.07
CA THR A 298 2.31 -3.86 18.80
C THR A 298 0.86 -4.28 18.57
N PHE A 299 0.62 -5.40 17.89
CA PHE A 299 -0.72 -5.79 17.45
C PHE A 299 -1.19 -7.12 18.03
N GLY A 300 -0.37 -7.85 18.78
CA GLY A 300 -0.72 -9.16 19.34
C GLY A 300 -0.94 -10.23 18.27
N LYS A 301 -0.35 -10.07 17.09
CA LYS A 301 -0.44 -11.04 15.98
C LYS A 301 0.78 -11.96 15.99
N GLY A 302 0.63 -13.18 15.45
CA GLY A 302 1.70 -14.18 15.43
C GLY A 302 2.94 -13.75 14.63
N GLU A 303 3.94 -14.61 14.58
CA GLU A 303 5.26 -14.33 13.97
C GLU A 303 5.26 -14.42 12.43
N LYS A 304 4.11 -14.23 11.77
CA LYS A 304 3.99 -14.23 10.31
C LYS A 304 4.83 -13.09 9.72
N TYR A 305 5.41 -13.29 8.52
CA TYR A 305 6.16 -12.23 7.83
C TYR A 305 5.25 -11.09 7.32
N SER A 306 3.95 -11.37 7.18
CA SER A 306 2.93 -10.39 6.81
C SER A 306 1.61 -10.70 7.50
N VAL A 307 0.83 -9.66 7.83
CA VAL A 307 -0.42 -9.76 8.59
C VAL A 307 -1.50 -8.81 8.09
N LYS A 308 -2.77 -9.20 8.31
CA LYS A 308 -3.95 -8.35 8.16
C LYS A 308 -4.23 -7.62 9.48
N ILE A 309 -4.31 -6.28 9.44
CA ILE A 309 -4.61 -5.41 10.59
C ILE A 309 -5.79 -4.49 10.26
N GLU A 310 -6.74 -4.38 11.19
CA GLU A 310 -7.87 -3.46 11.07
C GLU A 310 -7.41 -2.00 10.94
N LYS A 311 -8.00 -1.28 9.98
CA LYS A 311 -7.69 0.13 9.72
C LYS A 311 -7.90 1.01 10.95
N GLU A 312 -8.98 0.79 11.69
CA GLU A 312 -9.30 1.49 12.93
C GLU A 312 -8.23 1.26 14.01
N LYS A 313 -7.75 0.01 14.14
CA LYS A 313 -6.71 -0.37 15.11
C LYS A 313 -5.37 0.29 14.80
N LEU A 314 -4.95 0.26 13.53
CA LEU A 314 -3.75 0.99 13.10
C LEU A 314 -3.92 2.49 13.34
N GLY A 315 -5.06 3.06 12.93
CA GLY A 315 -5.36 4.48 13.16
C GLY A 315 -5.30 4.89 14.63
N LYS A 316 -5.81 4.07 15.54
CA LYS A 316 -5.71 4.30 16.99
C LYS A 316 -4.26 4.29 17.45
N LYS A 317 -3.47 3.30 17.01
CA LYS A 317 -2.06 3.20 17.39
C LYS A 317 -1.26 4.42 16.91
N LEU A 318 -1.49 4.86 15.67
CA LEU A 318 -0.81 6.04 15.15
C LEU A 318 -1.24 7.32 15.90
N ARG A 319 -2.50 7.43 16.32
CA ARG A 319 -2.98 8.55 17.16
C ARG A 319 -2.30 8.62 18.52
N GLU A 320 -2.01 7.48 19.13
CA GLU A 320 -1.26 7.42 20.40
C GLU A 320 0.18 7.93 20.24
N GLU A 321 0.75 7.81 19.04
CA GLU A 321 2.14 8.15 18.72
C GLU A 321 2.26 9.42 17.84
N ASP A 322 1.18 10.20 17.69
CA ASP A 322 0.95 11.22 16.64
C ASP A 322 2.16 12.12 16.35
N LYS A 323 2.89 12.56 17.39
CA LYS A 323 4.07 13.44 17.28
C LYS A 323 5.30 12.80 16.62
N SER A 324 5.28 11.49 16.39
CA SER A 324 6.39 10.68 15.88
C SER A 324 6.02 9.85 14.65
N VAL A 325 4.87 10.13 14.02
CA VAL A 325 4.40 9.40 12.84
C VAL A 325 4.93 10.04 11.56
N PHE A 326 5.57 9.24 10.73
CA PHE A 326 6.02 9.63 9.39
C PHE A 326 5.56 8.60 8.36
N LEU A 327 4.98 9.09 7.27
CA LEU A 327 4.63 8.28 6.10
C LEU A 327 5.64 8.55 5.00
N PHE A 328 6.24 7.48 4.47
CA PHE A 328 7.12 7.51 3.31
C PHE A 328 6.39 6.87 2.13
N SER A 329 6.42 7.54 0.99
CA SER A 329 5.98 7.00 -0.29
C SER A 329 7.01 7.31 -1.37
N ILE A 330 7.24 6.36 -2.27
CA ILE A 330 8.03 6.63 -3.48
C ILE A 330 7.24 7.56 -4.39
N GLU A 331 7.92 8.55 -4.98
CA GLU A 331 7.38 9.44 -5.99
C GLU A 331 7.99 9.13 -7.36
N PHE A 332 7.17 9.28 -8.40
CA PHE A 332 7.64 9.23 -9.78
C PHE A 332 8.16 10.58 -10.23
N GLU A 333 9.11 10.56 -11.16
CA GLU A 333 9.53 11.77 -11.85
C GLU A 333 8.32 12.47 -12.50
N ARG A 334 8.31 13.81 -12.45
CA ARG A 334 7.29 14.67 -13.07
C ARG A 334 5.92 14.63 -12.40
N VAL A 335 5.81 14.04 -11.21
CA VAL A 335 4.67 14.23 -10.32
C VAL A 335 4.98 15.42 -9.41
N TYR A 336 4.37 16.56 -9.69
CA TYR A 336 4.56 17.82 -8.95
C TYR A 336 3.35 18.18 -8.09
N PHE A 337 2.18 17.60 -8.40
CA PHE A 337 0.96 17.72 -7.60
C PHE A 337 0.78 16.44 -6.76
N PRO A 338 1.12 16.46 -5.46
CA PRO A 338 1.26 15.24 -4.66
C PRO A 338 -0.09 14.71 -4.13
N GLY A 339 -0.05 13.49 -3.58
CA GLY A 339 -1.20 12.77 -3.01
C GLY A 339 -1.96 13.59 -1.96
N GLU A 340 -1.25 14.35 -1.13
CA GLU A 340 -1.87 15.17 -0.10
C GLU A 340 -2.64 16.36 -0.70
N SER A 341 -2.08 17.00 -1.73
CA SER A 341 -2.71 18.12 -2.43
C SER A 341 -3.97 17.68 -3.18
N ILE A 342 -3.97 16.49 -3.80
CA ILE A 342 -5.17 15.96 -4.46
C ILE A 342 -6.26 15.57 -3.44
N ASN A 343 -5.88 14.97 -2.31
CA ASN A 343 -6.82 14.66 -1.23
C ASN A 343 -7.47 15.92 -0.65
N LYS A 344 -6.67 16.97 -0.44
CA LYS A 344 -7.15 18.29 -0.03
C LYS A 344 -8.10 18.88 -1.08
N MET A 345 -7.70 18.87 -2.35
CA MET A 345 -8.52 19.39 -3.44
C MET A 345 -9.86 18.67 -3.56
N VAL A 346 -9.89 17.34 -3.42
CA VAL A 346 -11.12 16.55 -3.40
C VAL A 346 -12.01 16.94 -2.21
N SER A 347 -11.42 17.01 -1.02
CA SER A 347 -12.14 17.40 0.21
C SER A 347 -12.76 18.80 0.08
N ASP A 348 -11.99 19.78 -0.40
CA ASP A 348 -12.43 21.16 -0.60
C ASP A 348 -13.55 21.27 -1.64
N ASN A 349 -13.54 20.42 -2.69
CA ASN A 349 -14.57 20.38 -3.72
C ASN A 349 -15.86 19.67 -3.31
N LEU A 350 -15.80 18.79 -2.31
CA LEU A 350 -16.97 18.12 -1.72
C LEU A 350 -17.67 19.01 -0.69
N TYR A 351 -16.92 19.87 0.01
CA TYR A 351 -17.47 20.81 0.99
C TYR A 351 -18.35 21.88 0.33
N LEU A 352 -19.57 22.03 0.82
CA LEU A 352 -20.54 23.00 0.31
C LEU A 352 -20.59 24.26 1.18
N PHE A 353 -20.93 24.15 2.47
CA PHE A 353 -21.02 25.28 3.40
C PHE A 353 -21.18 24.79 4.85
N ASN A 354 -20.89 25.66 5.81
CA ASN A 354 -21.22 25.44 7.22
C ASN A 354 -22.71 25.76 7.43
N TRP A 355 -23.44 24.84 8.08
CA TRP A 355 -24.88 24.96 8.32
C TRP A 355 -25.21 26.12 9.26
N ALA A 356 -24.45 26.29 10.34
CA ALA A 356 -24.67 27.34 11.34
C ALA A 356 -24.54 28.75 10.73
N ASP A 357 -23.62 28.91 9.79
CA ASP A 357 -23.31 30.17 9.09
C ASP A 357 -24.30 30.56 7.97
N ILE A 358 -25.46 29.90 7.89
CA ILE A 358 -26.54 30.24 6.97
C ILE A 358 -27.80 30.62 7.76
N PRO A 359 -28.34 31.85 7.56
CA PRO A 359 -27.73 32.97 6.84
C PRO A 359 -26.51 33.54 7.60
N GLY A 360 -25.50 34.02 6.88
CA GLY A 360 -24.27 34.55 7.46
C GLY A 360 -23.08 34.52 6.49
N ASN A 361 -21.88 34.26 7.02
CA ASN A 361 -20.63 34.28 6.24
C ASN A 361 -20.63 33.30 5.07
N ASN A 362 -21.36 32.18 5.18
CA ASN A 362 -21.44 31.17 4.14
C ASN A 362 -22.58 31.42 3.13
N SER A 363 -23.45 32.43 3.32
CA SER A 363 -24.62 32.68 2.46
C SER A 363 -24.25 32.81 0.98
N LYS A 364 -23.19 33.56 0.67
CA LYS A 364 -22.73 33.75 -0.71
C LYS A 364 -22.29 32.42 -1.33
N ARG A 365 -21.54 31.60 -0.58
CA ARG A 365 -21.08 30.29 -1.03
C ARG A 365 -22.25 29.34 -1.31
N PHE A 366 -23.25 29.36 -0.44
CA PHE A 366 -24.48 28.60 -0.61
C PHE A 366 -25.28 29.04 -1.85
N ILE A 367 -25.50 30.34 -2.04
CA ILE A 367 -26.16 30.90 -3.24
C ILE A 367 -25.39 30.52 -4.51
N ASP A 368 -24.06 30.67 -4.51
CA ASP A 368 -23.20 30.32 -5.63
C ASP A 368 -23.37 28.85 -6.03
N TYR A 369 -23.47 27.94 -5.06
CA TYR A 369 -23.72 26.53 -5.30
C TYR A 369 -25.10 26.29 -5.96
N LEU A 370 -26.17 26.90 -5.43
CA LEU A 370 -27.52 26.76 -6.00
C LEU A 370 -27.58 27.23 -7.46
N ILE A 371 -26.94 28.36 -7.78
CA ILE A 371 -26.88 28.91 -9.14
C ILE A 371 -26.00 28.03 -10.04
N LYS A 372 -24.74 27.81 -9.66
CA LYS A 372 -23.75 27.18 -10.56
C LYS A 372 -23.99 25.69 -10.74
N ASN A 373 -24.36 24.99 -9.67
CA ASN A 373 -24.46 23.52 -9.65
C ASN A 373 -25.89 23.02 -9.85
N LEU A 374 -26.90 23.67 -9.23
CA LEU A 374 -28.30 23.25 -9.38
C LEU A 374 -29.07 24.01 -10.46
N LYS A 375 -28.46 25.06 -11.06
CA LYS A 375 -29.08 25.89 -12.11
C LYS A 375 -30.34 26.60 -11.62
N ILE A 376 -30.33 27.09 -10.39
CA ILE A 376 -31.43 27.81 -9.75
C ILE A 376 -31.11 29.30 -9.71
N ASP A 377 -31.26 30.00 -10.84
CA ASP A 377 -30.74 31.38 -10.99
C ASP A 377 -31.47 32.43 -10.14
N TRP A 378 -32.74 32.20 -9.80
CA TRP A 378 -33.56 33.18 -9.09
C TRP A 378 -33.07 33.47 -7.66
N VAL A 379 -32.25 32.60 -7.07
CA VAL A 379 -31.77 32.69 -5.69
C VAL A 379 -30.75 33.80 -5.44
N GLY A 380 -30.21 34.42 -6.51
CA GLY A 380 -29.14 35.43 -6.39
C GLY A 380 -29.47 36.63 -5.49
N ASN A 381 -30.74 37.02 -5.42
CA ASN A 381 -31.25 38.10 -4.56
C ASN A 381 -32.40 37.62 -3.66
N ALA A 382 -32.48 36.31 -3.38
CA ALA A 382 -33.56 35.76 -2.57
C ALA A 382 -33.33 35.99 -1.07
N GLU A 383 -34.42 36.06 -0.31
CA GLU A 383 -34.37 36.16 1.14
C GLU A 383 -34.06 34.78 1.73
N ILE A 384 -33.03 34.67 2.57
CA ILE A 384 -32.66 33.43 3.27
C ILE A 384 -33.08 33.54 4.73
N LYS A 385 -33.93 32.62 5.17
CA LYS A 385 -34.39 32.49 6.56
C LYS A 385 -33.96 31.16 7.14
N LYS A 386 -33.71 31.15 8.45
CA LYS A 386 -33.55 29.94 9.23
C LYS A 386 -34.64 29.87 10.28
N SER A 387 -35.20 28.68 10.50
CA SER A 387 -36.23 28.45 11.52
C SER A 387 -35.67 28.64 12.93
N ASN A 388 -36.55 28.91 13.90
CA ASN A 388 -36.18 29.13 15.30
C ASN A 388 -35.49 27.91 15.94
N ASP A 389 -35.83 26.70 15.50
CA ASP A 389 -35.18 25.46 15.92
C ASP A 389 -33.82 25.21 15.23
N GLY A 390 -33.44 26.06 14.26
CA GLY A 390 -32.21 25.95 13.50
C GLY A 390 -32.16 24.80 12.48
N LYS A 391 -33.25 24.03 12.33
CA LYS A 391 -33.28 22.79 11.53
C LYS A 391 -33.72 22.98 10.09
N THR A 392 -34.31 24.13 9.76
CA THR A 392 -34.81 24.42 8.41
C THR A 392 -34.22 25.72 7.90
N ILE A 393 -33.70 25.70 6.67
CA ILE A 393 -33.32 26.90 5.92
C ILE A 393 -34.29 27.04 4.75
N THR A 394 -34.89 28.22 4.62
CA THR A 394 -35.82 28.52 3.53
C THR A 394 -35.25 29.68 2.71
N VAL A 395 -35.24 29.54 1.39
CA VAL A 395 -34.88 30.60 0.46
C VAL A 395 -36.11 30.95 -0.36
N ILE A 396 -36.53 32.21 -0.32
CA ILE A 396 -37.80 32.68 -0.89
C ILE A 396 -37.54 33.89 -1.78
N LYS A 397 -38.16 33.90 -2.95
CA LYS A 397 -38.25 35.07 -3.81
C LYS A 397 -39.52 35.00 -4.65
N ASP A 398 -40.39 36.00 -4.49
CA ASP A 398 -41.69 36.06 -5.15
C ASP A 398 -42.49 34.76 -4.89
N GLU A 399 -42.91 34.05 -5.94
CA GLU A 399 -43.61 32.77 -5.85
C GLU A 399 -42.67 31.55 -5.72
N ASN A 400 -41.35 31.76 -5.85
CA ASN A 400 -40.38 30.69 -5.79
C ASN A 400 -39.91 30.46 -4.35
N SER A 401 -39.83 29.19 -3.96
CA SER A 401 -39.24 28.79 -2.70
C SER A 401 -38.43 27.50 -2.84
N LEU A 402 -37.42 27.37 -1.99
CA LEU A 402 -36.74 26.11 -1.71
C LEU A 402 -36.51 26.00 -0.21
N GLU A 403 -36.48 24.76 0.26
CA GLU A 403 -36.40 24.40 1.67
C GLU A 403 -35.30 23.36 1.86
N LEU A 404 -34.43 23.57 2.85
CA LEU A 404 -33.45 22.58 3.30
C LEU A 404 -33.80 22.15 4.71
N LYS A 405 -33.87 20.85 4.95
CA LYS A 405 -34.10 20.27 6.29
C LYS A 405 -32.89 19.47 6.74
N LEU A 406 -32.42 19.77 7.95
CA LEU A 406 -31.39 19.02 8.64
C LEU A 406 -32.01 17.82 9.36
N ASP A 407 -31.56 16.62 8.99
CA ASP A 407 -31.83 15.39 9.70
C ASP A 407 -30.57 14.97 10.48
N GLU A 408 -30.56 15.25 11.78
CA GLU A 408 -29.46 14.92 12.67
C GLU A 408 -29.32 13.41 12.93
N LYS A 409 -30.39 12.63 12.73
CA LYS A 409 -30.36 11.18 12.97
C LYS A 409 -29.71 10.46 11.81
N GLU A 410 -30.09 10.84 10.59
CA GLU A 410 -29.55 10.26 9.36
C GLU A 410 -28.22 10.93 8.94
N TYR A 411 -27.80 12.00 9.63
CA TYR A 411 -26.66 12.82 9.23
C TYR A 411 -26.77 13.31 7.77
N GLU A 412 -27.97 13.74 7.38
CA GLU A 412 -28.29 14.20 6.03
C GLU A 412 -28.98 15.57 6.03
N VAL A 413 -28.80 16.33 4.95
CA VAL A 413 -29.64 17.50 4.64
C VAL A 413 -30.41 17.22 3.37
N ILE A 414 -31.72 17.46 3.39
CA ILE A 414 -32.60 17.30 2.24
C ILE A 414 -33.03 18.67 1.74
N LEU A 415 -32.64 19.01 0.52
CA LEU A 415 -33.15 20.17 -0.20
C LEU A 415 -34.37 19.77 -1.03
N LYS A 416 -35.45 20.51 -0.90
CA LYS A 416 -36.66 20.40 -1.72
C LYS A 416 -36.93 21.72 -2.43
N THR A 417 -37.22 21.65 -3.72
CA THR A 417 -37.64 22.80 -4.53
C THR A 417 -39.16 22.81 -4.68
N SER A 418 -39.73 23.98 -4.98
CA SER A 418 -41.17 24.12 -5.30
C SER A 418 -41.64 23.20 -6.44
N SER A 419 -40.76 22.82 -7.37
CA SER A 419 -41.07 21.87 -8.45
C SER A 419 -41.07 20.39 -8.00
N GLY A 420 -40.93 20.11 -6.71
CA GLY A 420 -40.88 18.75 -6.15
C GLY A 420 -39.54 18.03 -6.31
N LYS A 421 -38.53 18.63 -6.96
CA LYS A 421 -37.18 18.02 -7.05
C LYS A 421 -36.52 18.03 -5.68
N THR A 422 -35.92 16.90 -5.32
CA THR A 422 -35.20 16.71 -4.05
C THR A 422 -33.73 16.42 -4.28
N ASN A 423 -32.86 16.96 -3.44
CA ASN A 423 -31.43 16.66 -3.43
C ASN A 423 -31.00 16.35 -2.00
N LYS A 424 -30.17 15.32 -1.82
CA LYS A 424 -29.61 14.93 -0.52
C LYS A 424 -28.16 15.38 -0.39
N TYR A 425 -27.74 15.68 0.82
CA TYR A 425 -26.40 16.14 1.19
C TYR A 425 -25.93 15.45 2.47
N ILE A 426 -24.62 15.30 2.63
CA ILE A 426 -24.01 14.66 3.81
C ILE A 426 -23.72 15.71 4.86
N VAL A 427 -24.03 15.40 6.12
CA VAL A 427 -23.69 16.20 7.30
C VAL A 427 -22.47 15.61 7.98
N LYS A 428 -21.48 16.43 8.29
CA LYS A 428 -20.36 16.05 9.17
C LYS A 428 -20.22 17.06 10.30
N LYS A 429 -20.01 16.55 11.52
CA LYS A 429 -19.68 17.35 12.68
C LYS A 429 -18.16 17.41 12.85
N GLU A 430 -17.57 18.58 12.66
CA GLU A 430 -16.12 18.80 12.68
C GLU A 430 -15.83 20.02 13.56
N ASN A 431 -15.03 19.87 14.63
CA ASN A 431 -14.73 20.95 15.58
C ASN A 431 -15.99 21.64 16.15
N ASP A 432 -17.00 20.84 16.48
CA ASP A 432 -18.34 21.30 16.91
C ASP A 432 -19.16 22.09 15.89
N GLU A 433 -18.65 22.25 14.67
CA GLU A 433 -19.38 22.83 13.54
C GLU A 433 -20.14 21.76 12.74
N ILE A 434 -21.29 22.14 12.18
CA ILE A 434 -22.08 21.29 11.28
C ILE A 434 -21.76 21.71 9.85
N ASN A 435 -21.04 20.86 9.11
CA ASN A 435 -20.62 21.11 7.74
C ASN A 435 -21.40 20.25 6.75
N ILE A 436 -21.81 20.86 5.63
CA ILE A 436 -22.59 20.23 4.58
C ILE A 436 -21.69 19.89 3.39
N TYR A 437 -21.83 18.67 2.88
CA TYR A 437 -21.04 18.13 1.79
C TYR A 437 -21.96 17.58 0.68
N LYS A 438 -21.44 17.53 -0.56
CA LYS A 438 -22.10 16.80 -1.66
C LYS A 438 -22.34 15.34 -1.26
N ASN A 439 -23.46 14.76 -1.68
CA ASN A 439 -23.77 13.34 -1.45
C ASN A 439 -22.99 12.42 -2.41
N LEU A 440 -21.67 12.48 -2.31
CA LEU A 440 -20.72 11.57 -2.93
C LEU A 440 -20.00 10.86 -1.78
N LYS A 441 -20.66 9.83 -1.22
CA LYS A 441 -20.22 9.19 0.04
C LYS A 441 -18.83 8.59 -0.10
N TYR A 442 -18.48 8.14 -1.29
CA TYR A 442 -17.19 7.50 -1.55
C TYR A 442 -16.49 8.11 -2.75
N HIS A 443 -15.17 8.10 -2.70
CA HIS A 443 -14.33 8.43 -3.83
C HIS A 443 -13.09 7.53 -3.85
N ARG A 444 -12.49 7.41 -5.03
CA ARG A 444 -11.20 6.72 -5.23
C ARG A 444 -10.26 7.68 -5.94
N ILE A 445 -9.02 7.78 -5.46
CA ILE A 445 -7.98 8.61 -6.06
C ILE A 445 -6.85 7.70 -6.49
N LEU A 446 -6.47 7.76 -7.77
CA LEU A 446 -5.45 6.92 -8.38
C LEU A 446 -4.42 7.79 -9.10
N LEU A 447 -3.14 7.56 -8.86
CA LEU A 447 -2.06 8.04 -9.72
C LEU A 447 -1.82 7.00 -10.82
N VAL A 448 -1.83 7.44 -12.08
CA VAL A 448 -1.83 6.51 -13.22
C VAL A 448 -0.94 7.03 -14.34
N ASP A 449 -0.20 6.15 -15.01
CA ASP A 449 0.43 6.45 -16.31
C ASP A 449 -0.68 6.78 -17.32
N SER A 450 -0.54 7.90 -18.01
CA SER A 450 -1.56 8.42 -18.91
C SER A 450 -1.82 7.54 -20.13
N ARG A 451 -0.84 6.79 -20.63
CA ARG A 451 -1.04 5.84 -21.75
C ARG A 451 -1.90 4.68 -21.27
N TYR A 452 -1.54 4.11 -20.12
CA TYR A 452 -2.30 3.04 -19.51
C TYR A 452 -3.75 3.48 -19.19
N MET A 453 -3.92 4.68 -18.64
CA MET A 453 -5.25 5.24 -18.39
C MET A 453 -6.07 5.43 -19.68
N LYS A 454 -5.47 5.94 -20.77
CA LYS A 454 -6.16 6.08 -22.06
C LYS A 454 -6.66 4.75 -22.60
N GLU A 455 -5.82 3.71 -22.53
CA GLU A 455 -6.20 2.35 -22.92
C GLU A 455 -7.41 1.86 -22.12
N LYS A 456 -7.37 1.99 -20.79
CA LYS A 456 -8.45 1.49 -19.92
C LYS A 456 -9.74 2.30 -20.02
N LEU A 457 -9.66 3.60 -20.25
CA LEU A 457 -10.84 4.41 -20.53
C LEU A 457 -11.47 4.04 -21.88
N TYR A 458 -10.64 3.80 -22.91
CA TYR A 458 -11.12 3.35 -24.22
C TYR A 458 -11.83 1.99 -24.13
N GLU A 459 -11.24 1.02 -23.42
CA GLU A 459 -11.88 -0.28 -23.11
C GLU A 459 -13.21 -0.13 -22.36
N ALA A 460 -13.32 0.92 -21.53
CA ALA A 460 -14.53 1.26 -20.80
C ALA A 460 -15.53 2.13 -21.59
N GLY A 461 -15.29 2.36 -22.90
CA GLY A 461 -16.18 3.10 -23.78
C GLY A 461 -16.02 4.62 -23.76
N VAL A 462 -14.92 5.13 -23.18
CA VAL A 462 -14.62 6.56 -23.06
C VAL A 462 -13.40 6.89 -23.91
N ASP A 463 -13.64 7.50 -25.08
CA ASP A 463 -12.56 7.98 -25.93
C ASP A 463 -12.06 9.37 -25.49
N ILE A 464 -10.80 9.42 -25.06
CA ILE A 464 -10.08 10.64 -24.73
C ILE A 464 -8.74 10.73 -25.47
N ASN A 465 -8.59 10.05 -26.61
CA ASN A 465 -7.32 10.01 -27.35
C ASN A 465 -6.84 11.41 -27.76
N SER A 466 -7.78 12.29 -28.12
CA SER A 466 -7.53 13.71 -28.46
C SER A 466 -7.14 14.59 -27.27
N VAL A 467 -7.31 14.13 -26.03
CA VAL A 467 -6.95 14.88 -24.83
C VAL A 467 -5.44 14.77 -24.61
N PHE A 468 -4.77 15.91 -24.54
CA PHE A 468 -3.36 15.97 -24.16
C PHE A 468 -3.22 15.72 -22.66
N LEU A 469 -2.42 14.73 -22.29
CA LEU A 469 -2.17 14.34 -20.90
C LEU A 469 -0.66 14.42 -20.60
N PRO A 470 -0.26 14.84 -19.39
CA PRO A 470 1.10 14.68 -18.88
C PRO A 470 1.47 13.19 -18.74
N HIS A 471 2.69 12.86 -18.32
CA HIS A 471 3.09 11.45 -18.15
C HIS A 471 2.22 10.72 -17.12
N TYR A 472 1.96 11.36 -15.98
CA TYR A 472 1.10 10.86 -14.91
C TYR A 472 -0.07 11.80 -14.65
N VAL A 473 -1.21 11.23 -14.31
CA VAL A 473 -2.41 11.98 -13.92
C VAL A 473 -3.03 11.38 -12.67
N TRP A 474 -3.75 12.22 -11.93
CA TRP A 474 -4.68 11.75 -10.92
C TRP A 474 -6.03 11.48 -11.56
N TYR A 475 -6.48 10.23 -11.50
CA TYR A 475 -7.82 9.82 -11.88
C TYR A 475 -8.67 9.65 -10.62
N ILE A 476 -9.77 10.41 -10.54
CA ILE A 476 -10.66 10.41 -9.39
C ILE A 476 -12.03 9.91 -9.81
N GLU A 477 -12.53 8.91 -9.09
CA GLU A 477 -13.89 8.39 -9.24
C GLU A 477 -14.74 8.82 -8.04
N PHE A 478 -15.98 9.25 -8.29
CA PHE A 478 -16.94 9.64 -7.26
C PHE A 478 -18.17 8.73 -7.29
N TYR A 479 -18.59 8.26 -6.12
CA TYR A 479 -19.66 7.28 -5.98
C TYR A 479 -20.76 7.76 -5.04
N GLY A 480 -22.00 7.37 -5.36
CA GLY A 480 -23.19 7.64 -4.55
C GLY A 480 -23.28 6.75 -3.33
N GLU A 481 -23.56 5.44 -3.53
CA GLU A 481 -23.84 4.51 -2.43
C GLU A 481 -22.79 3.41 -2.26
N GLN A 482 -22.21 2.91 -3.35
CA GLN A 482 -21.20 1.85 -3.30
C GLN A 482 -19.99 2.17 -4.17
N ARG A 483 -18.80 2.18 -3.56
CA ARG A 483 -17.55 2.33 -4.27
C ARG A 483 -17.22 1.07 -5.08
N GLY A 484 -16.79 1.27 -6.33
CA GLY A 484 -16.37 0.19 -7.22
C GLY A 484 -17.52 -0.48 -7.99
N ASP A 485 -18.74 0.02 -7.83
CA ASP A 485 -19.90 -0.36 -8.64
C ASP A 485 -20.20 0.74 -9.67
N ILE A 486 -20.42 0.32 -10.92
CA ILE A 486 -20.60 1.22 -12.06
C ILE A 486 -21.95 1.94 -12.01
N GLU A 487 -22.99 1.27 -11.52
CA GLU A 487 -24.32 1.86 -11.37
C GLU A 487 -24.31 2.98 -10.32
N ASN A 488 -23.32 2.93 -9.42
CA ASN A 488 -23.09 3.90 -8.36
C ASN A 488 -22.08 5.00 -8.75
N LEU A 489 -21.44 4.93 -9.91
CA LEU A 489 -20.45 5.91 -10.37
C LEU A 489 -21.15 7.21 -10.79
N ALA A 490 -21.06 8.23 -9.95
CA ALA A 490 -21.62 9.56 -10.23
C ALA A 490 -20.82 10.30 -11.33
N GLY A 491 -19.53 10.00 -11.44
CA GLY A 491 -18.65 10.49 -12.50
C GLY A 491 -17.19 10.45 -12.09
N SER A 492 -16.31 10.74 -13.05
CA SER A 492 -14.87 10.82 -12.80
C SER A 492 -14.18 12.06 -13.39
N VAL A 493 -13.00 12.35 -12.85
CA VAL A 493 -12.20 13.55 -13.14
C VAL A 493 -10.74 13.15 -13.36
N ILE A 494 -10.11 13.77 -14.35
CA ILE A 494 -8.68 13.69 -14.62
C ILE A 494 -8.04 15.02 -14.20
N VAL A 495 -7.03 14.92 -13.35
CA VAL A 495 -6.26 16.07 -12.85
C VAL A 495 -4.79 15.89 -13.21
N ASP A 496 -4.18 16.96 -13.68
CA ASP A 496 -2.79 17.01 -14.10
C ASP A 496 -1.84 16.84 -12.90
N ALA A 497 -1.16 15.69 -12.81
CA ALA A 497 -0.21 15.41 -11.72
C ALA A 497 1.11 16.20 -11.86
N SER A 498 1.35 16.84 -13.01
CA SER A 498 2.49 17.76 -13.24
C SER A 498 2.14 19.23 -12.93
N SER A 499 0.93 19.49 -12.42
CA SER A 499 0.54 20.84 -12.00
C SER A 499 1.41 21.37 -10.86
N HIS A 500 1.41 22.70 -10.69
CA HIS A 500 1.99 23.34 -9.52
C HIS A 500 1.45 22.72 -8.22
N PRO A 501 2.29 22.42 -7.20
CA PRO A 501 1.92 21.65 -6.01
C PRO A 501 0.70 22.17 -5.22
N VAL A 502 0.41 23.46 -5.33
CA VAL A 502 -0.66 24.17 -4.61
C VAL A 502 -1.96 24.26 -5.42
N LYS A 503 -1.89 24.22 -6.75
CA LYS A 503 -3.04 24.49 -7.62
C LYS A 503 -3.12 23.43 -8.71
N GLY A 504 -3.88 22.37 -8.42
CA GLY A 504 -4.18 21.31 -9.38
C GLY A 504 -4.99 21.84 -10.57
N ARG A 505 -4.65 21.39 -11.77
CA ARG A 505 -5.40 21.67 -12.99
C ARG A 505 -6.26 20.47 -13.35
N ILE A 506 -7.58 20.66 -13.38
CA ILE A 506 -8.51 19.68 -13.96
C ILE A 506 -8.30 19.69 -15.48
N ILE A 507 -7.98 18.54 -16.06
CA ILE A 507 -7.85 18.35 -17.51
C ILE A 507 -9.21 18.02 -18.11
N LYS A 508 -9.94 17.09 -17.47
CA LYS A 508 -11.23 16.59 -17.94
C LYS A 508 -12.10 16.21 -16.75
N ASN A 509 -13.40 16.45 -16.84
CA ASN A 509 -14.37 16.09 -15.80
C ASN A 509 -15.62 15.45 -16.42
N ASN A 510 -16.49 14.91 -15.56
CA ASN A 510 -17.75 14.27 -15.93
C ASN A 510 -17.57 13.14 -16.95
N LEU A 511 -16.46 12.41 -16.83
CA LEU A 511 -16.29 11.17 -17.56
C LEU A 511 -17.25 10.13 -16.97
N LYS A 512 -17.93 9.39 -17.86
CA LYS A 512 -18.88 8.34 -17.51
C LYS A 512 -18.48 7.07 -18.24
N PRO A 513 -17.48 6.33 -17.73
CA PRO A 513 -17.17 5.02 -18.27
C PRO A 513 -18.36 4.08 -18.09
N ASN A 514 -18.53 3.14 -19.02
CA ASN A 514 -19.62 2.14 -18.98
C ASN A 514 -19.25 0.92 -18.12
N LYS A 515 -18.04 0.92 -17.55
CA LYS A 515 -17.53 -0.05 -16.59
C LYS A 515 -16.67 0.71 -15.59
N VAL A 516 -16.62 0.27 -14.33
CA VAL A 516 -15.61 0.81 -13.40
C VAL A 516 -14.25 0.54 -14.02
N VAL A 517 -13.35 1.51 -13.99
CA VAL A 517 -11.97 1.33 -14.43
C VAL A 517 -11.22 0.56 -13.33
N SER A 518 -11.76 -0.60 -12.98
CA SER A 518 -11.26 -1.54 -11.97
C SER A 518 -9.89 -2.10 -12.35
N ILE A 519 -9.52 -1.91 -13.62
CA ILE A 519 -8.36 -2.47 -14.30
C ILE A 519 -7.06 -1.73 -13.96
N LEU A 520 -7.11 -0.54 -13.37
CA LEU A 520 -5.88 0.20 -13.12
C LEU A 520 -5.01 -0.33 -11.96
N THR A 521 -5.54 -1.25 -11.15
CA THR A 521 -4.91 -1.58 -9.86
C THR A 521 -5.02 -3.06 -9.47
N ARG A 522 -5.99 -3.81 -10.00
CA ARG A 522 -6.22 -5.21 -9.58
C ARG A 522 -5.20 -6.16 -10.20
N ILE A 523 -4.07 -6.34 -9.52
CA ILE A 523 -3.28 -7.57 -9.27
C ILE A 523 -2.24 -7.26 -8.18
#